data_AF-A0A7R9JH94-F1
#
_entry.id   AF-A0A7R9JH94-F1
#
_cell.length_a   1.000
_cell.length_b   1.000
_cell.length_c   1.000
_cell.angle_alpha   90.00
_cell.angle_beta   90.00
_cell.angle_gamma   90.00
#
_symmetry.space_group_name_H-M   'P 1'
#
loop_
_entity.id
_entity.type
_entity.pdbx_description
1 polymer ?
#
loop_
_entity_poly.entity_id
_entity_poly.type
_entity_poly.pdbx_seq_one_letter_code
_entity_poly.pdbx_strand_id
1 'polypeptide(L)'
;MVATMKQIEEAQEMVAMWKKSYMDTRQKIEHSGKGQRWEFDRKRLFRKTDYIETVCQELHELTKVLYHFENIFGAELRAIVNDPSQVDTACQKVKDLMSPIIHVEFNLFSEKNEENWQALITNFYKQVELLENDAKYFIDDSFKVLRSSEEALEMLLKFKHIETRQTIQDQLMTKFDLVMLQFNKEIALIELKYLARKEVKLLIEHIICRGCISWDENGEFSIYDTLLSTNILYVFNDLVRARRHSEPSLGQEFLTAFQKINVPKECICKSETFGVN
;
A
#
# COMPACT_ATOMS: atom_id res chain seq x y z
N MET A 1 13.52 3.33 -16.66
CA MET A 1 14.46 2.44 -15.95
C MET A 1 14.68 1.10 -16.65
N VAL A 2 13.64 0.39 -17.09
CA VAL A 2 13.85 -0.90 -17.80
C VAL A 2 14.70 -0.77 -19.08
N ALA A 3 14.44 0.25 -19.91
CA ALA A 3 15.22 0.49 -21.11
C ALA A 3 16.70 0.86 -20.81
N THR A 4 16.94 1.62 -19.73
CA THR A 4 18.30 1.99 -19.31
C THR A 4 19.05 0.80 -18.73
N MET A 5 18.40 -0.07 -17.95
CA MET A 5 18.98 -1.34 -17.48
C MET A 5 19.46 -2.19 -18.65
N LYS A 6 18.61 -2.36 -19.67
CA LYS A 6 18.95 -3.14 -20.87
C LYS A 6 20.18 -2.60 -21.61
N GLN A 7 20.27 -1.28 -21.77
CA GLN A 7 21.44 -0.65 -22.42
C GLN A 7 22.73 -0.87 -21.63
N ILE A 8 22.65 -0.84 -20.29
CA ILE A 8 23.80 -1.13 -19.42
C ILE A 8 24.21 -2.60 -19.56
N GLU A 9 23.26 -3.54 -19.55
CA GLU A 9 23.51 -4.97 -19.75
C GLU A 9 24.19 -5.24 -21.11
N GLU A 10 23.67 -4.66 -22.19
CA GLU A 10 24.27 -4.76 -23.54
C GLU A 10 25.72 -4.23 -23.57
N ALA A 11 25.99 -3.12 -22.86
CA ALA A 11 27.33 -2.56 -22.75
C ALA A 11 28.28 -3.47 -21.94
N GLN A 12 27.80 -4.09 -20.86
CA GLN A 12 28.55 -5.08 -20.09
C GLN A 12 28.86 -6.32 -20.92
N GLU A 13 27.87 -6.86 -21.62
CA GLU A 13 28.05 -8.00 -22.52
C GLU A 13 29.09 -7.72 -23.60
N MET A 14 29.06 -6.53 -24.20
CA MET A 14 30.03 -6.11 -25.20
C MET A 14 31.47 -6.13 -24.66
N VAL A 15 31.68 -5.57 -23.47
CA VAL A 15 33.00 -5.53 -22.82
C VAL A 15 33.48 -6.93 -22.43
N ALA A 16 32.60 -7.75 -21.87
CA ALA A 16 32.89 -9.13 -21.52
C ALA A 16 33.23 -9.97 -22.77
N MET A 17 32.48 -9.78 -23.87
CA MET A 17 32.70 -10.47 -25.13
C MET A 17 34.02 -10.09 -25.78
N TRP A 18 34.44 -8.82 -25.68
CA TRP A 18 35.76 -8.38 -26.12
C TRP A 18 36.88 -9.15 -25.40
N LYS A 19 36.85 -9.19 -24.07
CA LYS A 19 37.84 -9.89 -23.24
C LYS A 19 37.85 -11.38 -23.51
N LYS A 20 36.67 -12.00 -23.63
CA LYS A 20 36.51 -13.41 -23.98
C LYS A 20 37.09 -13.74 -25.35
N SER A 21 36.74 -12.97 -26.38
CA SER A 21 37.21 -13.16 -27.76
C SER A 21 38.74 -13.08 -27.85
N TYR A 22 39.36 -12.16 -27.11
CA TYR A 22 40.81 -12.09 -27.00
C TYR A 22 41.40 -13.37 -26.40
N MET A 23 40.87 -13.84 -25.26
CA MET A 23 41.37 -15.04 -24.57
C MET A 23 41.21 -16.29 -25.44
N ASP A 24 40.05 -16.46 -26.08
CA ASP A 24 39.76 -17.58 -26.97
C ASP A 24 40.69 -17.60 -28.19
N THR A 25 40.89 -16.44 -28.82
CA THR A 25 41.78 -16.30 -30.00
C THR A 25 43.22 -16.60 -29.62
N ARG A 26 43.66 -16.11 -28.47
CA ARG A 26 44.99 -16.39 -27.93
C ARG A 26 45.19 -17.87 -27.67
N GLN A 27 44.25 -18.51 -27.00
CA GLN A 27 44.30 -19.93 -26.71
C GLN A 27 44.41 -20.73 -28.02
N LYS A 28 43.61 -20.39 -29.05
CA LYS A 28 43.70 -21.03 -30.38
C LYS A 28 45.08 -20.90 -31.02
N ILE A 29 45.70 -19.71 -30.93
CA ILE A 29 47.05 -19.48 -31.48
C ILE A 29 48.08 -20.32 -30.73
N GLU A 30 48.04 -20.35 -29.38
CA GLU A 30 48.94 -21.17 -28.58
C GLU A 30 48.82 -22.66 -28.91
N HIS A 31 47.59 -23.18 -29.06
CA HIS A 31 47.34 -24.58 -29.41
C HIS A 31 47.78 -24.92 -30.85
N SER A 32 47.74 -23.95 -31.76
CA SER A 32 48.15 -24.17 -33.15
C SER A 32 49.65 -24.43 -33.31
N GLY A 33 50.46 -24.04 -32.32
CA GLY A 33 51.93 -24.16 -32.35
C GLY A 33 52.61 -23.39 -33.49
N LYS A 34 51.85 -22.58 -34.24
CA LYS A 34 52.32 -21.82 -35.41
C LYS A 34 52.50 -20.35 -35.03
N GLY A 35 53.72 -19.85 -35.23
CA GLY A 35 54.05 -18.44 -35.07
C GLY A 35 54.58 -18.07 -33.68
N GLN A 36 54.83 -16.77 -33.50
CA GLN A 36 55.39 -16.22 -32.28
C GLN A 36 54.32 -16.15 -31.18
N ARG A 37 54.73 -16.29 -29.91
CA ARG A 37 53.82 -16.25 -28.75
C ARG A 37 52.99 -14.96 -28.76
N TRP A 38 51.68 -15.10 -28.95
CA TRP A 38 50.74 -13.98 -29.00
C TRP A 38 50.22 -13.63 -27.60
N GLU A 39 51.03 -12.90 -26.84
CA GLU A 39 50.71 -12.47 -25.48
C GLU A 39 50.94 -10.96 -25.37
N PHE A 40 49.89 -10.22 -25.02
CA PHE A 40 50.00 -8.82 -24.64
C PHE A 40 49.92 -8.67 -23.13
N ASP A 41 50.46 -7.57 -22.61
CA ASP A 41 50.25 -7.19 -21.22
C ASP A 41 48.75 -6.99 -20.96
N ARG A 42 48.17 -7.94 -20.23
CA ARG A 42 46.75 -7.99 -19.90
C ARG A 42 46.30 -6.74 -19.15
N LYS A 43 47.15 -6.18 -18.27
CA LYS A 43 46.80 -4.95 -17.56
C LYS A 43 46.70 -3.80 -18.55
N ARG A 44 47.64 -3.66 -19.47
CA ARG A 44 47.57 -2.59 -20.48
C ARG A 44 46.38 -2.75 -21.43
N LEU A 45 46.00 -3.99 -21.73
CA LEU A 45 44.91 -4.30 -22.65
C LEU A 45 43.52 -4.12 -22.04
N PHE A 46 43.33 -4.56 -20.78
CA PHE A 46 42.01 -4.67 -20.17
C PHE A 46 41.71 -3.67 -19.06
N ARG A 47 42.70 -3.00 -18.48
CA ARG A 47 42.48 -2.13 -17.32
C ARG A 47 41.35 -1.10 -17.52
N LYS A 48 41.29 -0.47 -18.69
CA LYS A 48 40.21 0.49 -19.00
C LYS A 48 38.85 -0.19 -19.16
N THR A 49 38.80 -1.33 -19.84
CA THR A 49 37.56 -2.05 -20.10
C THR A 49 37.01 -2.69 -18.82
N ASP A 50 37.89 -3.22 -17.97
CA ASP A 50 37.55 -3.80 -16.67
C ASP A 50 37.00 -2.72 -15.71
N TYR A 51 37.55 -1.49 -15.76
CA TYR A 51 37.00 -0.36 -15.03
C TYR A 51 35.60 0.04 -15.55
N ILE A 52 35.42 0.12 -16.88
CA ILE A 52 34.10 0.40 -17.49
C ILE A 52 33.07 -0.66 -17.09
N GLU A 53 33.44 -1.94 -17.10
CA GLU A 53 32.59 -3.05 -16.66
C GLU A 53 32.12 -2.85 -15.22
N THR A 54 33.02 -2.44 -14.32
CA THR A 54 32.73 -2.15 -12.91
C THR A 54 31.73 -1.00 -12.78
N VAL A 55 31.97 0.12 -13.47
CA VAL A 55 31.07 1.28 -13.46
C VAL A 55 29.68 0.93 -14.00
N CYS A 56 29.62 0.16 -15.10
CA CYS A 56 28.35 -0.33 -15.63
C CYS A 56 27.62 -1.23 -14.62
N GLN A 57 28.34 -2.11 -13.92
CA GLN A 57 27.74 -2.97 -12.89
C GLN A 57 27.15 -2.14 -11.75
N GLU A 58 27.88 -1.14 -11.28
CA GLU A 58 27.38 -0.25 -10.23
C GLU A 58 26.17 0.56 -10.70
N LEU A 59 26.18 1.11 -11.92
CA LEU A 59 25.02 1.79 -12.52
C LEU A 59 23.79 0.87 -12.66
N HIS A 60 24.01 -0.40 -12.99
CA HIS A 60 22.95 -1.39 -13.04
C HIS A 60 22.31 -1.60 -11.65
N GLU A 61 23.12 -1.79 -10.62
CA GLU A 61 22.64 -1.96 -9.24
C GLU A 61 21.95 -0.70 -8.71
N LEU A 62 22.47 0.49 -9.01
CA LEU A 62 21.80 1.76 -8.69
C LEU A 62 20.39 1.82 -9.30
N THR A 63 20.26 1.44 -10.57
CA THR A 63 18.97 1.45 -11.27
C THR A 63 18.00 0.44 -10.66
N LYS A 64 18.48 -0.73 -10.21
CA LYS A 64 17.64 -1.71 -9.48
C LYS A 64 17.12 -1.15 -8.17
N VAL A 65 17.95 -0.46 -7.41
CA VAL A 65 17.54 0.15 -6.13
C VAL A 65 16.39 1.14 -6.34
N LEU A 66 16.47 1.99 -7.36
CA LEU A 66 15.39 2.92 -7.70
C LEU A 66 14.12 2.20 -8.11
N TYR A 67 14.23 1.18 -8.96
CA TYR A 67 13.09 0.37 -9.38
C TYR A 67 12.36 -0.26 -8.18
N HIS A 68 13.12 -0.81 -7.22
CA HIS A 68 12.53 -1.34 -5.99
C HIS A 68 11.83 -0.26 -5.15
N PHE A 69 12.38 0.95 -5.04
CA PHE A 69 11.72 2.03 -4.32
C PHE A 69 10.45 2.54 -5.02
N GLU A 70 10.44 2.63 -6.35
CA GLU A 70 9.22 2.97 -7.10
C GLU A 70 8.12 1.93 -6.89
N ASN A 71 8.49 0.64 -6.84
CA ASN A 71 7.55 -0.43 -6.53
C ASN A 71 6.96 -0.30 -5.12
N ILE A 72 7.76 0.13 -4.13
CA ILE A 72 7.32 0.32 -2.74
C ILE A 72 6.38 1.53 -2.62
N PHE A 73 6.79 2.68 -3.14
CA PHE A 73 6.03 3.93 -3.05
C PHE A 73 5.01 4.10 -4.19
N GLY A 74 4.61 3.00 -4.82
CA GLY A 74 3.64 2.97 -5.89
C GLY A 74 2.19 3.14 -5.43
N ALA A 75 1.25 2.88 -6.34
CA ALA A 75 -0.19 3.05 -6.10
C ALA A 75 -0.71 2.19 -4.92
N GLU A 76 -0.11 1.03 -4.68
CA GLU A 76 -0.54 0.08 -3.65
C GLU A 76 -0.39 0.66 -2.23
N LEU A 77 0.78 1.21 -1.93
CA LEU A 77 1.01 1.85 -0.62
C LEU A 77 0.20 3.16 -0.50
N ARG A 78 0.01 3.89 -1.59
CA ARG A 78 -0.80 5.11 -1.62
C ARG A 78 -2.27 4.87 -1.27
N ALA A 79 -2.83 3.72 -1.61
CA ALA A 79 -4.23 3.39 -1.37
C ALA A 79 -4.57 3.22 0.12
N ILE A 80 -3.63 2.71 0.92
CA ILE A 80 -3.85 2.41 2.34
C ILE A 80 -3.44 3.54 3.29
N VAL A 81 -2.64 4.49 2.80
CA VAL A 81 -2.10 5.58 3.61
C VAL A 81 -3.16 6.66 3.81
N ASN A 82 -3.26 7.17 5.05
CA ASN A 82 -4.21 8.23 5.38
C ASN A 82 -3.86 9.59 4.78
N ASP A 83 -2.57 9.90 4.67
CA ASP A 83 -2.03 11.13 4.10
C ASP A 83 -1.13 10.83 2.88
N PRO A 84 -1.67 10.93 1.65
CA PRO A 84 -0.93 10.68 0.43
C PRO A 84 0.29 11.60 0.22
N SER A 85 0.35 12.76 0.88
CA SER A 85 1.45 13.73 0.70
C SER A 85 2.80 13.21 1.21
N GLN A 86 2.79 12.29 2.19
CA GLN A 86 3.98 11.63 2.70
C GLN A 86 4.58 10.67 1.66
N VAL A 87 3.72 9.99 0.89
CA VAL A 87 4.15 9.14 -0.24
C VAL A 87 4.79 10.00 -1.32
N ASP A 88 4.16 11.14 -1.66
CA ASP A 88 4.69 12.06 -2.68
C ASP A 88 6.07 12.62 -2.28
N THR A 89 6.26 12.93 -1.00
CA THR A 89 7.55 13.37 -0.45
C THR A 89 8.62 12.27 -0.54
N ALA A 90 8.27 11.04 -0.20
CA ALA A 90 9.19 9.89 -0.34
C ALA A 90 9.55 9.64 -1.81
N CYS A 91 8.58 9.68 -2.72
CA CYS A 91 8.80 9.59 -4.16
C CYS A 91 9.74 10.69 -4.68
N GLN A 92 9.64 11.91 -4.15
CA GLN A 92 10.57 12.98 -4.51
C GLN A 92 11.99 12.69 -4.02
N LYS A 93 12.16 12.22 -2.78
CA LYS A 93 13.47 11.78 -2.26
C LYS A 93 14.09 10.68 -3.12
N VAL A 94 13.30 9.70 -3.60
CA VAL A 94 13.78 8.67 -4.54
C VAL A 94 14.33 9.29 -5.82
N LYS A 95 13.63 10.27 -6.40
CA LYS A 95 14.10 10.97 -7.61
C LYS A 95 15.38 11.76 -7.35
N ASP A 96 15.48 12.39 -6.19
CA ASP A 96 16.63 13.21 -5.81
C ASP A 96 17.90 12.36 -5.60
N LEU A 97 17.78 11.06 -5.28
CA LEU A 97 18.92 10.14 -5.18
C LEU A 97 19.78 10.11 -6.45
N MET A 98 19.17 10.29 -7.63
CA MET A 98 19.87 10.25 -8.91
C MET A 98 20.49 11.56 -9.33
N SER A 99 20.07 12.67 -8.71
CA SER A 99 20.55 14.00 -9.07
C SER A 99 22.10 14.09 -9.10
N PRO A 100 22.84 13.60 -8.09
CA PRO A 100 24.31 13.67 -8.09
C PRO A 100 24.98 12.83 -9.20
N ILE A 101 24.33 11.74 -9.64
CA ILE A 101 24.86 10.83 -10.66
C ILE A 101 24.61 11.40 -12.06
N ILE A 102 23.44 12.02 -12.26
CA ILE A 102 23.07 12.66 -13.53
C ILE A 102 23.90 13.92 -13.79
N HIS A 103 24.20 14.70 -12.75
CA HIS A 103 24.89 15.99 -12.85
C HIS A 103 26.39 15.89 -12.57
N VAL A 104 26.99 14.72 -12.79
CA VAL A 104 28.41 14.50 -12.55
C VAL A 104 29.28 15.35 -13.51
N GLU A 105 30.24 16.09 -12.97
CA GLU A 105 31.10 17.01 -13.75
C GLU A 105 32.38 16.34 -14.29
N PHE A 106 32.51 15.02 -14.11
CA PHE A 106 33.67 14.26 -14.55
C PHE A 106 33.25 13.04 -15.38
N ASN A 107 34.17 12.53 -16.19
CA ASN A 107 33.93 11.31 -16.96
C ASN A 107 33.97 10.09 -16.03
N LEU A 108 32.81 9.51 -15.76
CA LEU A 108 32.60 8.31 -14.95
C LEU A 108 33.34 7.07 -15.47
N PHE A 109 33.51 6.94 -16.79
CA PHE A 109 34.23 5.82 -17.41
C PHE A 109 35.75 6.01 -17.46
N SER A 110 36.27 7.11 -16.89
CA SER A 110 37.70 7.34 -16.75
C SER A 110 38.20 6.80 -15.42
N GLU A 111 39.13 5.84 -15.47
CA GLU A 111 39.79 5.27 -14.29
C GLU A 111 40.46 6.32 -13.40
N LYS A 112 40.88 7.46 -13.96
CA LYS A 112 41.47 8.56 -13.18
C LYS A 112 40.51 9.14 -12.14
N ASN A 113 39.21 8.94 -12.33
CA ASN A 113 38.15 9.44 -11.47
C ASN A 113 37.56 8.35 -10.58
N GLU A 114 38.19 7.17 -10.48
CA GLU A 114 37.71 6.05 -9.69
C GLU A 114 37.41 6.45 -8.23
N GLU A 115 38.29 7.20 -7.58
CA GLU A 115 38.06 7.66 -6.20
C GLU A 115 36.83 8.57 -6.08
N ASN A 116 36.63 9.48 -7.05
CA ASN A 116 35.47 10.36 -7.09
C ASN A 116 34.17 9.58 -7.32
N TRP A 117 34.21 8.58 -8.20
CA TRP A 117 33.09 7.70 -8.47
C TRP A 117 32.73 6.85 -7.25
N GLN A 118 33.71 6.24 -6.59
CA GLN A 118 33.51 5.46 -5.37
C GLN A 118 32.96 6.32 -4.22
N ALA A 119 33.39 7.58 -4.10
CA ALA A 119 32.82 8.53 -3.15
C ALA A 119 31.33 8.82 -3.45
N LEU A 120 30.97 9.01 -4.72
CA LEU A 120 29.57 9.19 -5.14
C LEU A 120 28.71 7.97 -4.83
N ILE A 121 29.18 6.76 -5.16
CA ILE A 121 28.50 5.49 -4.87
C ILE A 121 28.31 5.31 -3.36
N THR A 122 29.35 5.57 -2.57
CA THR A 122 29.27 5.49 -1.11
C THR A 122 28.22 6.45 -0.55
N ASN A 123 28.17 7.69 -1.06
CA ASN A 123 27.17 8.66 -0.64
C ASN A 123 25.74 8.23 -1.05
N PHE A 124 25.57 7.70 -2.27
CA PHE A 124 24.30 7.17 -2.72
C PHE A 124 23.76 6.09 -1.77
N TYR A 125 24.58 5.09 -1.42
CA TYR A 125 24.13 4.02 -0.53
C TYR A 125 23.81 4.49 0.89
N LYS A 126 24.50 5.53 1.39
CA LYS A 126 24.11 6.19 2.65
C LYS A 126 22.72 6.83 2.57
N GLN A 127 22.42 7.52 1.48
CA GLN A 127 21.09 8.12 1.27
C GLN A 127 20.01 7.05 1.11
N VAL A 128 20.33 5.93 0.45
CA VAL A 128 19.44 4.77 0.33
C VAL A 128 19.11 4.18 1.70
N GLU A 129 20.10 4.02 2.59
CA GLU A 129 19.87 3.51 3.94
C GLU A 129 18.95 4.43 4.76
N LEU A 130 19.14 5.74 4.65
CA LEU A 130 18.24 6.72 5.27
C LEU A 130 16.82 6.59 4.73
N LEU A 131 16.67 6.48 3.42
CA LEU A 131 15.36 6.34 2.78
C LEU A 131 14.68 5.01 3.11
N GLU A 132 15.43 3.93 3.28
CA GLU A 132 14.88 2.66 3.76
C GLU A 132 14.35 2.77 5.18
N ASN A 133 15.06 3.46 6.06
CA ASN A 133 14.59 3.66 7.43
C ASN A 133 13.33 4.54 7.46
N ASP A 134 13.29 5.59 6.64
CA ASP A 134 12.07 6.39 6.42
C ASP A 134 10.93 5.51 5.90
N ALA A 135 11.20 4.62 4.94
CA ALA A 135 10.20 3.70 4.39
C ALA A 135 9.66 2.73 5.45
N LYS A 136 10.52 2.16 6.29
CA LYS A 136 10.11 1.27 7.39
C LYS A 136 9.23 2.00 8.40
N TYR A 137 9.65 3.20 8.80
CA TYR A 137 8.85 4.03 9.70
C TYR A 137 7.49 4.34 9.10
N PHE A 138 7.46 4.68 7.81
CA PHE A 138 6.24 5.01 7.10
C PHE A 138 5.29 3.81 6.98
N ILE A 139 5.82 2.62 6.68
CA ILE A 139 5.06 1.36 6.70
C ILE A 139 4.49 1.13 8.11
N ASP A 140 5.31 1.27 9.16
CA ASP A 140 4.84 1.09 10.53
C ASP A 140 3.71 2.03 10.91
N ASP A 141 3.82 3.30 10.51
CA ASP A 141 2.81 4.30 10.82
C ASP A 141 1.50 4.07 10.05
N SER A 142 1.61 3.68 8.77
CA SER A 142 0.46 3.39 7.92
C SER A 142 -0.41 2.25 8.48
N PHE A 143 0.22 1.23 9.06
CA PHE A 143 -0.48 0.07 9.63
C PHE A 143 -1.04 0.29 11.05
N LYS A 144 -0.76 1.43 11.70
CA LYS A 144 -1.40 1.77 13.00
C LYS A 144 -2.85 2.23 12.83
N VAL A 145 -3.18 2.83 11.69
CA VAL A 145 -4.46 3.49 11.44
C VAL A 145 -5.09 2.93 10.16
N LEU A 146 -5.24 1.61 10.12
CA LEU A 146 -5.88 0.91 9.00
C LEU A 146 -7.38 1.24 8.94
N ARG A 147 -7.86 1.57 7.73
CA ARG A 147 -9.29 1.84 7.47
C ARG A 147 -10.09 0.56 7.24
N SER A 148 -9.48 -0.42 6.57
CA SER A 148 -10.09 -1.69 6.16
C SER A 148 -9.06 -2.81 6.26
N SER A 149 -9.45 -3.93 6.87
CA SER A 149 -8.61 -5.14 6.89
C SER A 149 -8.50 -5.81 5.52
N GLU A 150 -9.53 -5.70 4.68
CA GLU A 150 -9.56 -6.27 3.32
C GLU A 150 -8.55 -5.58 2.39
N GLU A 151 -8.59 -4.25 2.33
CA GLU A 151 -7.69 -3.45 1.48
C GLU A 151 -6.22 -3.64 1.90
N ALA A 152 -5.97 -3.67 3.21
CA ALA A 152 -4.63 -3.89 3.76
C ALA A 152 -4.10 -5.30 3.46
N LEU A 153 -4.95 -6.33 3.51
CA LEU A 153 -4.57 -7.69 3.17
C LEU A 153 -4.25 -7.84 1.68
N GLU A 154 -5.09 -7.29 0.81
CA GLU A 154 -4.88 -7.32 -0.65
C GLU A 154 -3.54 -6.68 -1.01
N MET A 155 -3.25 -5.52 -0.43
CA MET A 155 -1.98 -4.81 -0.61
C MET A 155 -0.79 -5.68 -0.16
N LEU A 156 -0.81 -6.27 1.04
CA LEU A 156 0.26 -7.15 1.51
C LEU A 156 0.49 -8.37 0.60
N LEU A 157 -0.60 -8.96 0.08
CA LEU A 157 -0.51 -10.07 -0.87
C LEU A 157 0.13 -9.66 -2.19
N LYS A 158 -0.15 -8.44 -2.69
CA LYS A 158 0.53 -7.91 -3.89
C LYS A 158 2.03 -7.70 -3.63
N PHE A 159 2.39 -7.14 -2.48
CA PHE A 159 3.80 -6.96 -2.11
C PHE A 159 4.57 -8.27 -1.95
N LYS A 160 3.90 -9.41 -1.75
CA LYS A 160 4.56 -10.73 -1.78
C LYS A 160 5.11 -11.09 -3.16
N HIS A 161 4.51 -10.56 -4.22
CA HIS A 161 4.84 -10.88 -5.62
C HIS A 161 5.59 -9.75 -6.34
N ILE A 162 5.69 -8.57 -5.71
CA ILE A 162 6.44 -7.43 -6.24
C ILE A 162 7.88 -7.51 -5.75
N GLU A 163 8.84 -7.36 -6.67
CA GLU A 163 10.25 -7.27 -6.31
C GLU A 163 10.51 -5.95 -5.57
N THR A 164 10.90 -6.07 -4.31
CA THR A 164 11.27 -4.95 -3.43
C THR A 164 12.56 -5.24 -2.68
N ARG A 165 13.05 -4.24 -1.92
CA ARG A 165 14.22 -4.41 -1.04
C ARG A 165 13.88 -5.40 0.08
N GLN A 166 14.74 -6.39 0.32
CA GLN A 166 14.53 -7.43 1.33
C GLN A 166 14.16 -6.86 2.71
N THR A 167 14.82 -5.77 3.13
CA THR A 167 14.58 -5.20 4.47
C THR A 167 13.18 -4.60 4.62
N ILE A 168 12.58 -4.06 3.55
CA ILE A 168 11.18 -3.60 3.61
C ILE A 168 10.21 -4.76 3.37
N GLN A 169 10.59 -5.74 2.55
CA GLN A 169 9.81 -6.97 2.38
C GLN A 169 9.60 -7.63 3.75
N ASP A 170 10.67 -7.83 4.50
CA ASP A 170 10.62 -8.40 5.86
C ASP A 170 9.71 -7.54 6.75
N GLN A 171 9.84 -6.21 6.69
CA GLN A 171 9.00 -5.29 7.46
C GLN A 171 7.51 -5.42 7.12
N LEU A 172 7.15 -5.51 5.84
CA LEU A 172 5.76 -5.70 5.37
C LEU A 172 5.20 -7.04 5.85
N MET A 173 6.00 -8.11 5.82
CA MET A 173 5.56 -9.43 6.29
C MET A 173 5.28 -9.45 7.81
N THR A 174 5.83 -8.52 8.60
CA THR A 174 5.45 -8.37 10.03
C THR A 174 4.05 -7.78 10.24
N LYS A 175 3.41 -7.22 9.20
CA LYS A 175 2.16 -6.45 9.35
C LYS A 175 0.89 -7.27 9.26
N PHE A 176 0.98 -8.55 8.89
CA PHE A 176 -0.18 -9.45 8.86
C PHE A 176 -0.92 -9.50 10.20
N ASP A 177 -0.20 -9.48 11.32
CA ASP A 177 -0.82 -9.50 12.66
C ASP A 177 -1.69 -8.27 12.92
N LEU A 178 -1.27 -7.09 12.43
CA LEU A 178 -2.04 -5.85 12.55
C LEU A 178 -3.31 -5.88 11.68
N VAL A 179 -3.21 -6.48 10.49
CA VAL A 179 -4.38 -6.69 9.62
C VAL A 179 -5.39 -7.63 10.29
N MET A 180 -4.93 -8.73 10.90
CA MET A 180 -5.80 -9.66 11.62
C MET A 180 -6.45 -9.01 12.85
N LEU A 181 -5.72 -8.15 13.58
CA LEU A 181 -6.28 -7.39 14.68
C LEU A 181 -7.40 -6.46 14.20
N GLN A 182 -7.21 -5.80 13.05
CA GLN A 182 -8.23 -4.93 12.46
C GLN A 182 -9.45 -5.73 11.98
N PHE A 183 -9.24 -6.88 11.34
CA PHE A 183 -10.31 -7.79 10.93
C PHE A 183 -11.18 -8.24 12.12
N ASN A 184 -10.56 -8.61 13.24
CA ASN A 184 -11.29 -8.98 14.45
C ASN A 184 -12.15 -7.83 15.00
N LYS A 185 -11.64 -6.58 14.94
CA LYS A 185 -12.44 -5.40 15.32
C LYS A 185 -13.62 -5.21 14.39
N GLU A 186 -13.43 -5.35 13.09
CA GLU A 186 -14.49 -5.24 12.08
C GLU A 186 -15.59 -6.30 12.28
N ILE A 187 -15.20 -7.56 12.55
CA ILE A 187 -16.16 -8.62 12.90
C ILE A 187 -16.94 -8.29 14.17
N ALA A 188 -16.25 -7.88 15.25
CA ALA A 188 -16.92 -7.56 16.51
C ALA A 188 -17.93 -6.41 16.35
N LEU A 189 -17.62 -5.41 15.51
CA LEU A 189 -18.55 -4.33 15.17
C LEU A 189 -19.76 -4.83 14.37
N ILE A 190 -19.55 -5.76 13.43
CA ILE A 190 -20.65 -6.39 12.67
C ILE A 190 -21.54 -7.22 13.60
N GLU A 191 -20.94 -8.00 14.51
CA GLU A 191 -21.67 -8.80 15.49
C GLU A 191 -22.51 -7.92 16.42
N LEU A 192 -21.93 -6.84 16.95
CA LEU A 192 -22.65 -5.87 17.76
C LEU A 192 -23.83 -5.25 16.99
N LYS A 193 -23.63 -4.87 15.72
CA LYS A 193 -24.71 -4.38 14.84
C LYS A 193 -25.79 -5.44 14.62
N TYR A 194 -25.41 -6.71 14.44
CA TYR A 194 -26.36 -7.81 14.25
C TYR A 194 -27.18 -8.08 15.52
N LEU A 195 -26.55 -8.10 16.70
CA LEU A 195 -27.22 -8.28 17.97
C LEU A 195 -28.20 -7.13 18.26
N ALA A 196 -27.79 -5.89 18.04
CA ALA A 196 -28.67 -4.73 18.16
C ALA A 196 -29.89 -4.84 17.23
N ARG A 197 -29.69 -5.26 15.97
CA ARG A 197 -30.79 -5.52 15.02
C ARG A 197 -31.71 -6.65 15.52
N LYS A 198 -31.15 -7.72 16.08
CA LYS A 198 -31.92 -8.85 16.62
C LYS A 198 -32.76 -8.45 17.84
N GLU A 199 -32.19 -7.68 18.78
CA GLU A 199 -32.91 -7.17 19.94
C GLU A 199 -34.06 -6.24 19.54
N VAL A 200 -33.81 -5.32 18.60
CA VAL A 200 -34.85 -4.45 18.06
C VAL A 200 -35.96 -5.25 17.37
N LYS A 201 -35.62 -6.28 16.60
CA LYS A 201 -36.61 -7.17 15.97
C LYS A 201 -37.46 -7.90 17.02
N LEU A 202 -36.83 -8.48 18.05
CA LEU A 202 -37.53 -9.18 19.13
C LEU A 202 -38.42 -8.22 19.93
N LEU A 203 -37.98 -6.98 20.16
CA LEU A 203 -38.77 -5.95 20.81
C LEU A 203 -40.01 -5.59 19.98
N ILE A 204 -39.85 -5.43 18.66
CA ILE A 204 -40.97 -5.20 17.72
C ILE A 204 -41.95 -6.39 17.75
N GLU A 205 -41.46 -7.62 17.69
CA GLU A 205 -42.31 -8.82 17.77
C GLU A 205 -43.05 -8.89 19.11
N HIS A 206 -42.38 -8.60 20.23
CA HIS A 206 -42.99 -8.59 21.56
C HIS A 206 -44.09 -7.53 21.69
N ILE A 207 -43.83 -6.33 21.18
CA ILE A 207 -44.78 -5.21 21.13
C ILE A 207 -46.02 -5.58 20.30
N ILE A 208 -45.82 -6.18 19.12
CA ILE A 208 -46.89 -6.65 18.23
C ILE A 208 -47.73 -7.73 18.92
N CYS A 209 -47.09 -8.77 19.48
CA CYS A 209 -47.78 -9.92 20.04
C CYS A 209 -48.60 -9.61 21.28
N ARG A 210 -48.22 -8.60 22.07
CA ARG A 210 -48.96 -8.23 23.29
C ARG A 210 -50.01 -7.13 23.08
N GLY A 211 -50.09 -6.51 21.90
CA GLY A 211 -51.04 -5.42 21.66
C GLY A 211 -50.81 -4.21 22.57
N CYS A 212 -49.58 -3.98 23.02
CA CYS A 212 -49.25 -2.95 24.01
C CYS A 212 -49.26 -1.52 23.47
N ILE A 213 -49.59 -1.33 22.20
CA ILE A 213 -49.67 -0.02 21.53
C ILE A 213 -51.11 0.21 21.09
N SER A 214 -51.69 1.34 21.53
CA SER A 214 -52.85 1.93 20.88
C SER A 214 -52.47 3.24 20.20
N TRP A 215 -53.31 3.65 19.27
CA TRP A 215 -53.22 4.92 18.56
C TRP A 215 -54.48 5.72 18.87
N ASP A 216 -54.32 7.02 19.13
CA ASP A 216 -55.45 7.94 19.20
C ASP A 216 -55.87 8.40 17.80
N GLU A 217 -56.98 9.14 17.72
CA GLU A 217 -57.53 9.67 16.46
C GLU A 217 -56.62 10.73 15.80
N ASN A 218 -55.59 11.23 16.51
CA ASN A 218 -54.61 12.20 16.03
C ASN A 218 -53.27 11.54 15.61
N GLY A 219 -53.16 10.22 15.73
CA GLY A 219 -51.95 9.47 15.40
C GLY A 219 -50.86 9.48 16.48
N GLU A 220 -51.18 9.91 17.70
CA GLU A 220 -50.31 9.74 18.86
C GLU A 220 -50.45 8.31 19.42
N PHE A 221 -49.32 7.66 19.70
CA PHE A 221 -49.32 6.30 20.25
C PHE A 221 -49.17 6.31 21.77
N SER A 222 -49.88 5.41 22.43
CA SER A 222 -49.78 5.18 23.88
C SER A 222 -49.34 3.75 24.16
N ILE A 223 -48.35 3.59 25.05
CA ILE A 223 -47.82 2.28 25.46
C ILE A 223 -48.33 1.97 26.87
N TYR A 224 -49.08 0.88 27.01
CA TYR A 224 -49.77 0.56 28.27
C TYR A 224 -48.93 -0.22 29.30
N ASP A 225 -47.69 -0.62 28.96
CA ASP A 225 -46.83 -1.36 29.87
C ASP A 225 -45.74 -0.44 30.48
N THR A 226 -45.89 -0.13 31.77
CA THR A 226 -45.04 0.78 32.54
C THR A 226 -43.55 0.40 32.55
N LEU A 227 -43.22 -0.89 32.46
CA LEU A 227 -41.84 -1.39 32.43
C LEU A 227 -41.17 -1.25 31.04
N LEU A 228 -41.96 -1.18 29.98
CA LEU A 228 -41.49 -1.03 28.60
C LEU A 228 -41.39 0.44 28.16
N SER A 229 -42.06 1.38 28.84
CA SER A 229 -42.10 2.79 28.44
C SER A 229 -40.70 3.44 28.32
N THR A 230 -39.82 3.22 29.30
CA THR A 230 -38.45 3.75 29.32
C THR A 230 -37.56 3.06 28.28
N ASN A 231 -37.61 1.73 28.19
CA ASN A 231 -36.80 0.96 27.24
C ASN A 231 -37.21 1.25 25.78
N ILE A 232 -38.51 1.41 25.50
CA ILE A 232 -38.99 1.79 24.18
C ILE A 232 -38.60 3.23 23.85
N LEU A 233 -38.62 4.18 24.79
CA LEU A 233 -38.13 5.55 24.57
C LEU A 233 -36.62 5.60 24.29
N TYR A 234 -35.81 4.78 24.98
CA TYR A 234 -34.38 4.66 24.69
C TYR A 234 -34.15 4.06 23.30
N VAL A 235 -34.86 2.98 22.96
CA VAL A 235 -34.81 2.37 21.63
C VAL A 235 -35.26 3.38 20.57
N PHE A 236 -36.33 4.15 20.79
CA PHE A 236 -36.82 5.16 19.85
C PHE A 236 -35.81 6.31 19.66
N ASN A 237 -35.16 6.77 20.73
CA ASN A 237 -34.11 7.78 20.64
C ASN A 237 -32.85 7.25 19.95
N ASP A 238 -32.44 6.02 20.22
CA ASP A 238 -31.32 5.38 19.52
C ASP A 238 -31.66 5.09 18.05
N LEU A 239 -32.93 4.81 17.72
CA LEU A 239 -33.42 4.68 16.34
C LEU A 239 -33.41 6.02 15.58
N VAL A 240 -33.82 7.11 16.24
CA VAL A 240 -33.74 8.47 15.66
C VAL A 240 -32.29 8.90 15.46
N ARG A 241 -31.39 8.52 16.37
CA ARG A 241 -29.93 8.74 16.23
C ARG A 241 -29.31 7.87 15.14
N ALA A 242 -29.67 6.59 15.05
CA ALA A 242 -29.20 5.67 14.02
C ALA A 242 -29.66 6.10 12.61
N ARG A 243 -30.89 6.64 12.48
CA ARG A 243 -31.40 7.22 11.22
C ARG A 243 -30.59 8.42 10.73
N ARG A 244 -30.00 9.21 11.63
CA ARG A 244 -29.13 10.36 11.26
C ARG A 244 -27.77 9.93 10.71
N HIS A 245 -27.32 8.69 10.97
CA HIS A 245 -25.96 8.24 10.67
C HIS A 245 -25.86 6.90 9.91
N SER A 246 -26.95 6.29 9.44
CA SER A 246 -26.93 4.95 8.81
C SER A 246 -27.70 4.85 7.49
N GLU A 247 -27.25 3.92 6.65
CA GLU A 247 -27.70 3.62 5.28
C GLU A 247 -29.22 3.39 5.06
N PRO A 248 -29.73 3.60 3.84
CA PRO A 248 -31.17 3.58 3.49
C PRO A 248 -31.93 2.27 3.73
N SER A 249 -31.22 1.13 3.78
CA SER A 249 -31.80 -0.22 3.89
C SER A 249 -32.46 -0.48 5.24
N LEU A 250 -31.86 0.02 6.32
CA LEU A 250 -32.46 0.02 7.67
C LEU A 250 -33.75 0.86 7.71
N GLY A 251 -33.84 1.96 6.96
CA GLY A 251 -35.08 2.75 6.89
C GLY A 251 -36.26 1.93 6.36
N GLN A 252 -36.05 1.11 5.33
CA GLN A 252 -37.13 0.39 4.64
C GLN A 252 -37.65 -0.85 5.37
N GLU A 253 -36.77 -1.68 5.95
CA GLU A 253 -37.21 -2.83 6.75
C GLU A 253 -38.03 -2.37 7.96
N PHE A 254 -37.67 -1.22 8.52
CA PHE A 254 -38.37 -0.60 9.65
C PHE A 254 -39.72 0.01 9.23
N LEU A 255 -39.80 0.73 8.12
CA LEU A 255 -41.08 1.21 7.58
C LEU A 255 -42.05 0.04 7.34
N THR A 256 -41.54 -1.10 6.88
CA THR A 256 -42.30 -2.34 6.67
C THR A 256 -42.78 -2.95 7.99
N ALA A 257 -41.96 -2.88 9.05
CA ALA A 257 -42.36 -3.30 10.39
C ALA A 257 -43.43 -2.37 11.00
N PHE A 258 -43.31 -1.05 10.83
CA PHE A 258 -44.32 -0.07 11.28
C PHE A 258 -45.65 -0.23 10.52
N GLN A 259 -45.62 -0.53 9.22
CA GLN A 259 -46.83 -0.86 8.46
C GLN A 259 -47.56 -2.10 9.01
N LYS A 260 -46.84 -3.07 9.60
CA LYS A 260 -47.45 -4.25 10.24
C LYS A 260 -48.07 -3.95 11.61
N ILE A 261 -47.72 -2.83 12.24
CA ILE A 261 -48.22 -2.40 13.56
C ILE A 261 -49.48 -1.52 13.43
N ASN A 262 -50.07 -1.40 12.23
CA ASN A 262 -51.19 -0.49 11.96
C ASN A 262 -50.88 0.98 12.32
N VAL A 263 -49.62 1.38 12.20
CA VAL A 263 -49.22 2.78 12.37
C VAL A 263 -49.90 3.62 11.27
N PRO A 264 -50.57 4.74 11.61
CA PRO A 264 -51.20 5.62 10.64
C PRO A 264 -50.21 6.03 9.54
N LYS A 265 -50.65 5.96 8.28
CA LYS A 265 -49.79 6.23 7.11
C LYS A 265 -49.17 7.63 7.13
N GLU A 266 -49.82 8.58 7.80
CA GLU A 266 -49.36 9.95 8.00
C GLU A 266 -48.06 10.07 8.82
N CYS A 267 -47.78 9.09 9.68
CA CYS A 267 -46.56 9.03 10.49
C CYS A 267 -45.39 8.34 9.77
N ILE A 268 -45.67 7.61 8.69
CA ILE A 268 -44.71 6.81 7.91
C ILE A 268 -44.04 7.67 6.81
N CYS A 269 -44.69 8.76 6.37
CA CYS A 269 -44.25 9.59 5.24
C CYS A 269 -44.13 11.08 5.59
N LYS A 270 -43.26 11.45 6.54
CA LYS A 270 -42.68 12.80 6.59
C LYS A 270 -41.17 12.71 6.37
N SER A 271 -40.77 12.58 5.11
CA SER A 271 -39.50 13.15 4.65
C SER A 271 -39.65 14.67 4.74
N GLU A 272 -38.81 15.30 5.54
CA GLU A 272 -38.81 16.74 5.76
C GLU A 272 -38.77 17.52 4.44
N THR A 273 -39.70 18.46 4.25
CA THR A 273 -39.32 19.74 3.66
C THR A 273 -39.01 20.68 4.81
N PHE A 274 -37.83 20.54 5.41
CA PHE A 274 -37.24 21.63 6.16
C PHE A 274 -36.25 22.33 5.23
N GLY A 275 -36.75 23.43 4.67
CA GLY A 275 -35.94 24.40 3.97
C GLY A 275 -34.93 25.03 4.92
N VAL A 276 -33.79 25.35 4.33
CA VAL A 276 -32.82 26.31 4.84
C VAL A 276 -33.55 27.57 5.28
N ASN A 277 -33.36 27.94 6.55
CA ASN A 277 -33.11 29.31 7.02
C ASN A 277 -32.56 29.26 8.45
#